data_AF-A0A1T1DHV5-F1
#
_entry.id   AF-A0A1T1DHV5-F1
#
_cell.length_a   1.000
_cell.length_b   1.000
_cell.length_c   1.000
_cell.angle_alpha   90.00
_cell.angle_beta   90.00
_cell.angle_gamma   90.00
#
_symmetry.space_group_name_H-M   'P 1'
#
loop_
_entity.id
_entity.type
_entity.pdbx_description
1 polymer ?
#
loop_
_entity_poly.entity_id
_entity_poly.type
_entity_poly.pdbx_seq_one_letter_code
_entity_poly.pdbx_strand_id
1 'polypeptide(L)'
;MDKQNLKEEISTLRKFKRSLFELYWEKFGTFYLHALPHPQLVIGKRGLVGDERKVGIVLVFGSKGGVKNLDPGEEWIYAELQFGYTWEEVFIPWDCILRYFDKTQTALTNMRVFTKEQEIFKELSSGEKTVSEKKKNEEGDSPKVIQVNFGGKSKQ
;
A
#
# COMPACT_ATOMS: atom_id res chain seq x y z
N MET A 1 12.39 2.66 16.13
CA MET A 1 12.38 1.68 15.03
C MET A 1 13.45 2.13 14.06
N ASP A 2 14.45 1.28 13.81
CA ASP A 2 15.61 1.69 13.02
C ASP A 2 15.22 1.92 11.56
N LYS A 3 15.72 3.00 10.95
CA LYS A 3 15.38 3.37 9.55
C LYS A 3 15.69 2.26 8.55
N GLN A 4 16.70 1.43 8.84
CA GLN A 4 17.08 0.29 8.02
C GLN A 4 16.04 -0.84 8.09
N ASN A 5 15.52 -1.12 9.28
CA ASN A 5 14.50 -2.14 9.51
C ASN A 5 13.19 -1.76 8.79
N LEU A 6 12.79 -0.48 8.85
CA LEU A 6 11.63 0.01 8.11
C LEU A 6 11.73 -0.22 6.59
N LYS A 7 12.89 0.04 5.97
CA LYS A 7 13.09 -0.21 4.54
C LYS A 7 12.92 -1.69 4.19
N GLU A 8 13.43 -2.57 5.02
CA GLU A 8 13.31 -4.02 4.84
C GLU A 8 11.86 -4.49 5.00
N GLU A 9 11.15 -3.95 5.99
CA GLU A 9 9.70 -4.20 6.18
C GLU A 9 8.89 -3.75 4.96
N ILE A 10 9.15 -2.55 4.42
CA ILE A 10 8.48 -2.05 3.21
C ILE A 10 8.76 -2.96 2.03
N SER A 11 10.03 -3.30 1.78
CA SER A 11 10.41 -4.18 0.66
C SER A 11 9.72 -5.54 0.77
N THR A 12 9.70 -6.12 1.97
CA THR A 12 9.01 -7.38 2.25
C THR A 12 7.52 -7.25 2.00
N LEU A 13 6.90 -6.15 2.43
CA LEU A 13 5.48 -5.91 2.22
C LEU A 13 5.14 -5.75 0.72
N ARG A 14 5.98 -5.06 -0.07
CA ARG A 14 5.77 -4.93 -1.52
C ARG A 14 5.81 -6.29 -2.21
N LYS A 15 6.81 -7.13 -1.88
CA LYS A 15 6.89 -8.52 -2.38
C LYS A 15 5.65 -9.31 -2.02
N PHE A 16 5.20 -9.22 -0.76
CA PHE A 16 3.98 -9.88 -0.32
C PHE A 16 2.73 -9.40 -1.10
N LYS A 17 2.57 -8.08 -1.27
CA LYS A 17 1.44 -7.49 -2.03
C LYS A 17 1.42 -7.95 -3.48
N ARG A 18 2.59 -8.12 -4.09
CA ARG A 18 2.75 -8.66 -5.44
C ARG A 18 2.35 -10.14 -5.52
N SER A 19 2.90 -11.00 -4.66
CA SER A 19 2.52 -12.41 -4.64
C SER A 19 1.03 -12.60 -4.39
N LEU A 20 0.44 -11.73 -3.55
CA LEU A 20 -1.00 -11.74 -3.31
C LEU A 20 -1.79 -11.29 -4.54
N PHE A 21 -1.34 -10.26 -5.25
CA PHE A 21 -1.95 -9.84 -6.52
C PHE A 21 -1.97 -10.99 -7.54
N GLU A 22 -0.84 -11.66 -7.73
CA GLU A 22 -0.70 -12.81 -8.64
C GLU A 22 -1.67 -13.93 -8.25
N LEU A 23 -1.76 -14.25 -6.94
CA LEU A 23 -2.73 -15.23 -6.44
C LEU A 23 -4.18 -14.81 -6.75
N TYR A 24 -4.53 -13.54 -6.55
CA TYR A 24 -5.88 -13.05 -6.82
C TYR A 24 -6.22 -13.14 -8.32
N TRP A 25 -5.25 -12.77 -9.17
CA TRP A 25 -5.35 -12.84 -10.62
C TRP A 25 -5.57 -14.27 -11.12
N GLU A 26 -4.83 -15.24 -10.60
CA GLU A 26 -4.96 -16.64 -11.00
C GLU A 26 -6.23 -17.32 -10.50
N LYS A 27 -6.71 -17.00 -9.29
CA LYS A 27 -7.76 -17.79 -8.61
C LYS A 27 -9.16 -17.24 -8.75
N PHE A 28 -9.34 -15.91 -8.74
CA PHE A 28 -10.69 -15.32 -8.65
C PHE A 28 -11.25 -14.89 -10.00
N GLY A 29 -10.41 -14.78 -11.04
CA GLY A 29 -10.80 -14.37 -12.39
C GLY A 29 -11.23 -12.90 -12.51
N THR A 30 -11.95 -12.35 -11.52
CA THR A 30 -12.22 -10.93 -11.33
C THR A 30 -12.15 -10.59 -9.85
N PHE A 31 -11.32 -9.61 -9.51
CA PHE A 31 -11.14 -9.10 -8.16
C PHE A 31 -10.97 -7.59 -8.18
N TYR A 32 -10.93 -7.02 -6.97
CA TYR A 32 -10.90 -5.59 -6.76
C TYR A 32 -9.68 -5.23 -5.91
N LEU A 33 -9.07 -4.12 -6.25
CA LEU A 33 -7.91 -3.55 -5.57
C LEU A 33 -8.30 -2.15 -5.12
N HIS A 34 -8.15 -1.85 -3.83
CA HIS A 34 -8.35 -0.49 -3.33
C HIS A 34 -6.99 0.20 -3.13
N ALA A 35 -6.73 1.20 -3.96
CA ALA A 35 -5.54 2.05 -3.90
C ALA A 35 -5.87 3.38 -3.20
N LEU A 36 -5.13 3.70 -2.14
CA LEU A 36 -5.23 4.99 -1.47
C LEU A 36 -4.57 6.10 -2.29
N PRO A 37 -4.93 7.38 -2.05
CA PRO A 37 -4.28 8.50 -2.72
C PRO A 37 -2.77 8.47 -2.47
N HIS A 38 -1.98 8.49 -3.53
CA HIS A 38 -0.53 8.44 -3.46
C HIS A 38 0.10 9.30 -4.56
N PRO A 39 1.17 10.06 -4.31
CA PRO A 39 1.74 10.97 -5.32
C PRO A 39 2.33 10.28 -6.55
N GLN A 40 2.69 9.00 -6.45
CA GLN A 40 3.13 8.18 -7.60
C GLN A 40 2.01 7.31 -8.19
N LEU A 41 0.77 7.39 -7.67
CA LEU A 41 -0.37 6.74 -8.30
C LEU A 41 -0.80 7.57 -9.51
N VAL A 42 -0.76 6.96 -10.70
CA VAL A 42 -1.14 7.60 -11.96
C VAL A 42 -2.33 6.87 -12.56
N ILE A 43 -3.39 7.63 -12.88
CA ILE A 43 -4.59 7.15 -13.59
C ILE A 43 -4.69 7.93 -14.90
N GLY A 44 -3.82 7.60 -15.85
CA GLY A 44 -3.65 8.27 -17.13
C GLY A 44 -3.80 9.79 -17.06
N LYS A 45 -4.66 10.37 -17.91
CA LYS A 45 -4.94 11.82 -17.90
C LYS A 45 -6.03 12.22 -16.90
N ARG A 46 -6.88 11.27 -16.50
CA ARG A 46 -8.02 11.49 -15.60
C ARG A 46 -7.58 11.84 -14.18
N GLY A 47 -6.57 11.14 -13.66
CA GLY A 47 -6.20 11.16 -12.25
C GLY A 47 -7.33 10.70 -11.32
N LEU A 48 -7.23 11.05 -10.04
CA LEU A 48 -8.28 10.84 -9.05
C LEU A 48 -9.32 11.96 -9.11
N VAL A 49 -10.62 11.64 -9.05
CA VAL A 49 -11.72 12.61 -9.15
C VAL A 49 -12.65 12.56 -7.94
N GLY A 50 -13.27 13.70 -7.60
CA GLY A 50 -14.23 13.78 -6.48
C GLY A 50 -13.66 13.24 -5.17
N ASP A 51 -14.38 12.30 -4.56
CA ASP A 51 -14.00 11.68 -3.29
C ASP A 51 -12.78 10.75 -3.41
N GLU A 52 -12.42 10.29 -4.61
CA GLU A 52 -11.25 9.42 -4.80
C GLU A 52 -9.96 10.09 -4.30
N ARG A 53 -9.91 11.43 -4.30
CA ARG A 53 -8.78 12.21 -3.76
C ARG A 53 -8.60 12.07 -2.26
N LYS A 54 -9.67 11.73 -1.53
CA LYS A 54 -9.68 11.56 -0.08
C LYS A 54 -9.64 10.10 0.32
N VAL A 55 -10.49 9.27 -0.30
CA VAL A 55 -10.68 7.88 0.12
C VAL A 55 -9.88 6.87 -0.69
N GLY A 56 -9.36 7.26 -1.86
CA GLY A 56 -8.74 6.34 -2.81
C GLY A 56 -9.69 5.86 -3.88
N ILE A 57 -9.19 5.00 -4.76
CA ILE A 57 -9.92 4.43 -5.90
C ILE A 57 -9.96 2.91 -5.78
N VAL A 58 -11.11 2.32 -6.14
CA VAL A 58 -11.25 0.87 -6.33
C VAL A 58 -11.09 0.56 -7.81
N LEU A 59 -10.12 -0.27 -8.13
CA LEU A 59 -9.82 -0.74 -9.48
C LEU A 59 -10.26 -2.19 -9.63
N VAL A 60 -10.80 -2.52 -10.79
CA VAL A 60 -11.27 -3.87 -11.12
C VAL A 60 -10.23 -4.54 -12.00
N PHE A 61 -9.75 -5.70 -11.55
CA PHE A 61 -8.84 -6.54 -12.32
C PHE A 61 -9.53 -7.84 -12.66
N GLY A 62 -9.58 -8.18 -13.95
CA GLY A 62 -10.08 -9.48 -14.37
C GLY A 62 -9.72 -9.82 -15.80
N SER A 63 -9.74 -11.11 -16.10
CA SER A 63 -9.42 -11.64 -17.44
C SER A 63 -10.52 -11.35 -18.48
N LYS A 64 -11.74 -11.02 -18.04
CA LYS A 64 -12.92 -10.82 -18.90
C LYS A 64 -13.09 -9.36 -19.36
N GLY A 65 -12.00 -8.76 -19.85
CA GLY A 65 -11.99 -7.41 -20.40
C GLY A 65 -11.74 -6.31 -19.36
N GLY A 66 -11.45 -5.10 -19.85
CA GLY A 66 -11.17 -3.92 -19.01
C GLY A 66 -9.74 -3.80 -18.49
N VAL A 67 -8.87 -4.79 -18.79
CA VAL A 67 -7.43 -4.79 -18.47
C VAL A 67 -6.64 -5.20 -19.71
N LYS A 68 -5.58 -4.46 -20.06
CA LYS A 68 -4.61 -4.78 -21.11
C LYS A 68 -3.19 -4.50 -20.62
N ASN A 69 -2.21 -5.14 -21.26
CA ASN A 69 -0.78 -4.92 -21.02
C ASN A 69 -0.41 -4.93 -19.53
N LEU A 70 -0.99 -5.87 -18.78
CA LEU A 70 -0.77 -6.01 -17.34
C LEU A 70 0.67 -6.46 -17.07
N ASP A 71 1.40 -5.68 -16.29
CA ASP A 71 2.74 -5.99 -15.82
C ASP A 71 2.85 -5.68 -14.30
N PRO A 72 2.79 -6.70 -13.44
CA PRO A 72 3.02 -6.56 -12.00
C PRO A 72 4.53 -6.49 -11.71
N GLY A 73 5.12 -5.34 -11.98
CA GLY A 73 6.55 -5.07 -11.76
C GLY A 73 6.96 -5.02 -10.29
N GLU A 74 8.25 -4.79 -10.02
CA GLU A 74 8.79 -4.80 -8.65
C GLU A 74 8.31 -3.61 -7.80
N GLU A 75 8.22 -2.43 -8.39
CA GLU A 75 7.90 -1.18 -7.67
C GLU A 75 6.43 -0.77 -7.83
N TRP A 76 5.81 -1.11 -8.95
CA TRP A 76 4.42 -0.78 -9.27
C TRP A 76 3.79 -1.83 -10.17
N ILE A 77 2.47 -1.83 -10.20
CA ILE A 77 1.67 -2.48 -11.25
C ILE A 77 1.51 -1.47 -12.39
N TYR A 78 1.86 -1.89 -13.60
CA TYR A 78 1.44 -1.22 -14.84
C TYR A 78 0.26 -1.98 -15.45
N ALA A 79 -0.74 -1.26 -15.93
CA ALA A 79 -1.79 -1.81 -16.77
C ALA A 79 -2.50 -0.70 -17.56
N GLU A 80 -3.08 -1.05 -18.70
CA GLU A 80 -4.09 -0.23 -19.35
C GLU A 80 -5.46 -0.65 -18.83
N LEU A 81 -6.16 0.26 -18.14
CA LEU A 81 -7.48 0.00 -17.57
C LEU A 81 -8.55 0.81 -18.31
N GLN A 82 -9.72 0.20 -18.47
CA GLN A 82 -10.86 0.86 -19.10
C GLN A 82 -11.68 1.65 -18.08
N PHE A 83 -11.75 2.96 -18.24
CA PHE A 83 -12.61 3.87 -17.48
C PHE A 83 -13.74 4.37 -18.38
N GLY A 84 -14.91 3.76 -18.25
CA GLY A 84 -16.03 4.00 -19.17
C GLY A 84 -15.68 3.53 -20.59
N TYR A 85 -15.54 4.48 -21.52
CA TYR A 85 -15.16 4.19 -22.91
C TYR A 85 -13.68 4.50 -23.21
N THR A 86 -12.94 5.03 -22.23
CA THR A 86 -11.55 5.45 -22.42
C THR A 86 -10.60 4.44 -21.78
N TRP A 87 -9.53 4.10 -22.49
CA TRP A 87 -8.41 3.35 -21.93
C TRP A 87 -7.40 4.34 -21.35
N GLU A 88 -7.00 4.12 -20.11
CA GLU A 88 -5.99 4.93 -19.42
C GLU A 88 -4.83 4.03 -19.00
N GLU A 89 -3.60 4.51 -19.18
CA GLU A 89 -2.42 3.89 -18.59
C GLU A 89 -2.40 4.14 -17.09
N VAL A 90 -2.26 3.08 -16.31
CA VAL A 90 -2.37 3.11 -14.86
C VAL A 90 -1.09 2.57 -14.24
N PHE A 91 -0.51 3.35 -13.33
CA PHE A 91 0.67 2.98 -12.54
C PHE A 91 0.29 2.98 -11.07
N ILE A 92 0.33 1.81 -10.43
CA ILE A 92 -0.12 1.61 -9.05
C ILE A 92 1.07 1.18 -8.19
N PRO A 93 1.64 2.08 -7.38
CA PRO A 93 2.67 1.71 -6.43
C PRO A 93 2.14 0.70 -5.42
N TRP A 94 2.94 -0.33 -5.09
CA TRP A 94 2.54 -1.32 -4.07
C TRP A 94 2.21 -0.67 -2.72
N ASP A 95 2.86 0.46 -2.42
CA ASP A 95 2.70 1.17 -1.16
C ASP A 95 1.28 1.72 -0.98
N CYS A 96 0.56 2.05 -2.05
CA CYS A 96 -0.78 2.63 -1.97
C CYS A 96 -1.90 1.59 -1.85
N ILE A 97 -1.60 0.30 -2.03
CA ILE A 97 -2.63 -0.75 -2.04
C ILE A 97 -3.03 -1.11 -0.61
N LEU A 98 -4.26 -0.76 -0.23
CA LEU A 98 -4.82 -1.03 1.08
C LEU A 98 -5.37 -2.45 1.18
N ARG A 99 -6.06 -2.92 0.14
CA ARG A 99 -6.73 -4.22 0.19
C ARG A 99 -7.01 -4.82 -1.18
N TYR A 100 -7.13 -6.14 -1.18
CA TYR A 100 -7.74 -6.92 -2.24
C TYR A 100 -9.02 -7.57 -1.73
N PHE A 101 -9.99 -7.73 -2.61
CA PHE A 101 -11.20 -8.49 -2.33
C PHE A 101 -11.80 -9.07 -3.61
N ASP A 102 -12.45 -10.22 -3.50
CA ASP A 102 -13.16 -10.82 -4.62
C ASP A 102 -14.56 -10.21 -4.80
N LYS A 103 -15.22 -10.53 -5.92
CA LYS A 103 -16.56 -10.02 -6.23
C LYS A 103 -17.62 -10.34 -5.18
N THR A 104 -17.51 -11.50 -4.54
CA THR A 104 -18.46 -11.94 -3.51
C THR A 104 -18.05 -11.52 -2.10
N GLN A 105 -16.88 -10.89 -1.96
CA GLN A 105 -16.27 -10.51 -0.68
C GLN A 105 -16.11 -11.70 0.29
N THR A 106 -16.00 -12.91 -0.24
CA THR A 106 -15.70 -14.13 0.54
C THR A 106 -14.22 -14.20 0.90
N ALA A 107 -13.36 -13.59 0.09
CA ALA A 107 -11.96 -13.36 0.38
C ALA A 107 -11.69 -11.85 0.43
N LEU A 108 -11.18 -11.38 1.57
CA LEU A 108 -10.81 -9.99 1.78
C LEU A 108 -9.50 -9.93 2.55
N THR A 109 -8.53 -9.19 2.02
CA THR A 109 -7.23 -9.02 2.66
C THR A 109 -6.92 -7.55 2.81
N ASN A 110 -6.91 -7.05 4.06
CA ASN A 110 -6.43 -5.72 4.40
C ASN A 110 -4.95 -5.75 4.71
N MET A 111 -4.22 -4.75 4.22
CA MET A 111 -2.78 -4.65 4.34
C MET A 111 -2.39 -3.25 4.83
N ARG A 112 -1.19 -3.15 5.39
CA ARG A 112 -0.63 -1.87 5.80
C ARG A 112 -0.28 -1.03 4.57
N VAL A 113 -0.46 0.28 4.69
CA VAL A 113 -0.04 1.28 3.71
C VAL A 113 0.76 2.33 4.45
N PHE A 114 1.93 2.65 3.92
CA PHE A 114 2.81 3.64 4.50
C PHE A 114 2.70 4.95 3.69
N THR A 115 1.84 5.86 4.15
CA THR A 115 1.45 7.06 3.39
C THR A 115 2.42 8.25 3.52
N LYS A 116 3.39 8.22 4.45
CA LYS A 116 4.26 9.37 4.79
C LYS A 116 5.74 9.19 4.43
N GLU A 117 6.09 8.17 3.65
CA GLU A 117 7.49 7.79 3.43
C GLU A 117 8.20 8.52 2.29
N GLN A 118 7.48 9.26 1.45
CA GLN A 118 8.14 10.07 0.41
C GLN A 118 9.06 11.16 0.99
N GLU A 119 8.80 11.61 2.22
CA GLU A 119 9.70 12.49 2.98
C GLU A 119 10.92 11.72 3.51
N ILE A 120 10.72 10.48 3.97
CA ILE A 120 11.79 9.61 4.51
C ILE A 120 12.78 9.23 3.40
N PHE A 121 12.32 8.85 2.21
CA PHE A 121 13.19 8.52 1.08
C PHE A 121 13.89 9.76 0.48
N LYS A 122 13.26 10.94 0.50
CA LYS A 122 13.90 12.22 0.09
C LYS A 122 15.01 12.64 1.05
N GLU A 123 14.80 12.54 2.36
CA GLU A 123 15.83 12.85 3.37
C GLU A 123 17.03 11.89 3.31
N LEU A 124 16.79 10.63 2.96
CA LEU A 124 17.83 9.61 2.83
C LEU A 124 18.71 9.78 1.59
N SER A 125 18.23 10.44 0.53
CA SER A 125 19.05 10.72 -0.67
C SER A 125 19.84 12.03 -0.57
N SER A 126 19.58 12.88 0.43
CA SER A 126 20.13 14.24 0.53
C SER A 126 21.03 14.50 1.74
N GLY A 127 21.53 13.47 2.43
CA GLY A 127 22.02 13.62 3.81
C GLY A 127 23.36 12.97 4.18
N GLU A 128 24.41 13.10 3.36
CA GLU A 128 25.78 13.13 3.92
C GLU A 128 26.14 14.59 4.19
N LYS A 129 25.97 15.03 5.45
CA LYS A 129 26.81 16.05 6.09
C LYS A 129 26.60 16.00 7.60
N THR A 130 27.65 15.52 8.25
CA THR A 130 27.94 15.61 9.69
C THR A 130 27.84 17.04 10.19
N VAL A 131 27.12 17.28 11.28
CA VAL A 131 27.60 18.09 12.43
C VAL A 131 26.92 17.59 13.70
N SER A 132 27.76 17.19 14.66
CA SER A 132 27.44 16.92 16.06
C SER A 132 27.24 18.22 16.83
N GLU A 133 26.24 18.31 17.72
CA GLU A 133 26.38 18.98 19.02
C GLU A 133 25.23 18.66 19.99
N LYS A 134 25.51 18.85 21.29
CA LYS A 134 24.97 18.15 22.46
C LYS A 134 24.02 19.03 23.31
N LYS A 135 23.13 18.34 24.07
CA LYS A 135 22.42 18.69 25.33
C LYS A 135 21.20 19.64 25.19
N LYS A 136 20.07 19.47 25.90
CA LYS A 136 19.87 19.18 27.35
C LYS A 136 18.41 18.68 27.64
N ASN A 137 18.24 18.01 28.78
CA ASN A 137 17.05 17.37 29.39
C ASN A 137 15.73 18.17 29.39
N GLU A 138 14.59 17.46 29.44
CA GLU A 138 13.50 17.67 30.41
C GLU A 138 12.49 16.50 30.43
N GLU A 139 11.78 16.38 31.56
CA GLU A 139 11.07 15.22 32.12
C GLU A 139 9.77 14.79 31.43
N GLY A 140 9.51 13.47 31.51
CA GLY A 140 8.22 12.94 31.98
C GLY A 140 7.00 13.00 31.07
N ASP A 141 6.76 11.92 30.31
CA ASP A 141 5.41 11.32 30.20
C ASP A 141 5.55 9.88 29.70
N SER A 142 5.31 8.90 30.57
CA SER A 142 5.29 7.49 30.18
C SER A 142 3.89 7.15 29.65
N PRO A 143 3.75 6.64 28.41
CA PRO A 143 2.44 6.29 27.90
C PRO A 143 1.87 5.11 28.70
N LYS A 144 0.63 5.24 29.20
CA LYS A 144 -0.13 4.15 29.84
C LYS A 144 -0.24 2.95 28.89
N VAL A 145 0.64 1.97 29.07
CA VAL A 145 0.53 0.66 28.42
C VAL A 145 -0.54 -0.13 29.13
N ILE A 146 -1.65 -0.43 28.44
CA ILE A 146 -2.61 -1.42 28.90
C ILE A 146 -2.03 -2.79 28.59
N GLN A 147 -1.48 -3.47 29.60
CA GLN A 147 -1.15 -4.88 29.50
C GLN A 147 -2.44 -5.70 29.57
N VAL A 148 -2.87 -6.22 28.41
CA VAL A 148 -3.95 -7.20 28.33
C VAL A 148 -3.34 -8.60 28.45
N ASN A 149 -3.68 -9.29 29.54
CA ASN A 149 -3.27 -10.68 29.79
C ASN A 149 -4.19 -11.64 29.02
N PHE A 150 -3.66 -12.32 28.00
CA PHE A 150 -4.37 -13.40 27.29
C PHE A 150 -4.16 -14.78 27.96
N GLY A 151 -4.11 -14.79 29.29
CA GLY A 151 -4.03 -16.02 30.09
C GLY A 151 -5.37 -16.75 30.04
N GLY A 152 -5.42 -17.80 29.22
CA GLY A 152 -6.63 -18.57 28.94
C GLY A 152 -7.25 -19.25 30.15
N LYS A 153 -8.54 -19.56 30.01
CA LYS A 153 -9.18 -20.66 30.72
C LYS A 153 -9.91 -21.54 29.72
N SER A 154 -9.24 -22.60 29.32
CA SER A 154 -9.90 -23.85 28.97
C SER A 154 -10.29 -24.60 30.25
N LYS A 155 -11.45 -25.27 30.19
CA LYS A 155 -12.06 -26.24 31.11
C LYS A 155 -13.02 -25.66 32.16
N GLN A 156 -14.32 -25.75 31.85
CA GLN A 156 -15.16 -26.84 32.35
C GLN A 156 -16.26 -27.16 31.34
#